data_AF-A0A7X1HL46-F1
#
_entry.id   AF-A0A7X1HL46-F1
#
_cell.length_a   1.000
_cell.length_b   1.000
_cell.length_c   1.000
_cell.angle_alpha   90.00
_cell.angle_beta   90.00
_cell.angle_gamma   90.00
#
_symmetry.space_group_name_H-M   'P 1'
#
loop_
_entity.id
_entity.type
_entity.pdbx_description
1 polymer ?
#
loop_
_entity_poly.entity_id
_entity_poly.type
_entity_poly.pdbx_seq_one_letter_code
_entity_poly.pdbx_strand_id
1 'polypeptide(L)' 'APELGNVWTRWGGQDDRDGARETLRSWMAAQPSGVEGRRQMPQFNLTDEEINDLADFLEWTSKIKTQNWPPNEAG' A
#
# COMPACT_ATOMS: atom_id res chain seq x y z
N ALA A 1 9.03 6.72 -4.32
CA ALA A 1 8.11 5.69 -3.81
C ALA A 1 7.82 4.72 -4.95
N PRO A 2 7.44 3.46 -4.66
CA PRO A 2 6.82 2.57 -5.64
C PRO A 2 5.46 3.09 -6.10
N GLU A 3 4.95 2.56 -7.23
CA GLU A 3 3.57 2.76 -7.67
C GLU A 3 2.59 2.15 -6.65
N LEU A 4 1.46 2.84 -6.42
CA LEU A 4 0.48 2.48 -5.40
C LEU A 4 -0.84 1.95 -5.98
N GLY A 5 -1.12 2.14 -7.27
CA GLY A 5 -2.36 1.67 -7.90
C GLY A 5 -2.56 0.15 -7.86
N ASN A 6 -1.47 -0.64 -7.81
CA ASN A 6 -1.51 -2.10 -7.70
C ASN A 6 -0.93 -2.64 -6.38
N VAL A 7 -0.66 -1.76 -5.39
CA VAL A 7 -0.01 -2.19 -4.14
C VAL A 7 -0.87 -3.18 -3.35
N TRP A 8 -2.19 -3.04 -3.46
CA TRP A 8 -3.16 -3.97 -2.90
C TRP A 8 -2.96 -5.39 -3.43
N THR A 9 -2.86 -5.56 -4.75
CA THR A 9 -2.59 -6.85 -5.38
C THR A 9 -1.19 -7.37 -5.02
N ARG A 10 -0.17 -6.50 -5.03
CA ARG A 10 1.21 -6.88 -4.69
C ARG A 10 1.37 -7.38 -3.26
N TRP A 11 0.54 -6.92 -2.33
CA TRP A 11 0.53 -7.36 -0.93
C TRP A 11 -0.46 -8.50 -0.66
N GLY A 12 -0.97 -9.16 -1.72
CA GLY A 12 -1.84 -10.32 -1.58
C GLY A 12 -3.29 -9.98 -1.19
N GLY A 13 -3.71 -8.71 -1.28
CA GLY A 13 -5.05 -8.28 -0.89
C GLY A 13 -6.19 -8.83 -1.75
N GLN A 14 -5.88 -9.46 -2.90
CA GLN A 14 -6.87 -10.24 -3.67
C GLN A 14 -7.21 -11.57 -2.99
N ASP A 15 -6.25 -12.17 -2.28
CA ASP A 15 -6.40 -13.48 -1.63
C ASP A 15 -6.69 -13.34 -0.13
N ASP A 16 -6.08 -12.35 0.54
CA ASP A 16 -6.25 -12.07 1.97
C ASP A 16 -6.32 -10.55 2.23
N ARG A 17 -7.57 -10.07 2.38
CA ARG A 17 -7.87 -8.67 2.67
C ARG A 17 -7.31 -8.22 4.03
N ASP A 18 -7.41 -9.07 5.04
CA ASP A 18 -6.99 -8.70 6.40
C ASP A 18 -5.46 -8.73 6.53
N GLY A 19 -4.79 -9.68 5.87
CA GLY A 19 -3.34 -9.71 5.75
C GLY A 19 -2.75 -8.51 5.00
N ALA A 20 -3.39 -8.05 3.93
CA ALA A 20 -2.96 -6.85 3.19
C ALA A 20 -3.11 -5.57 4.02
N ARG A 21 -4.18 -5.46 4.80
CA ARG A 21 -4.40 -4.35 5.75
C ARG A 21 -3.35 -4.31 6.85
N GLU A 22 -3.03 -5.47 7.44
CA GLU A 22 -1.99 -5.58 8.46
C GLU A 22 -0.60 -5.25 7.89
N THR A 23 -0.34 -5.64 6.63
CA THR A 23 0.88 -5.27 5.91
C THR A 23 0.99 -3.77 5.71
N LEU A 24 -0.08 -3.07 5.31
CA LEU A 24 -0.09 -1.61 5.18
C LEU A 24 0.15 -0.93 6.53
N ARG A 25 -0.52 -1.40 7.60
CA ARG A 25 -0.33 -0.92 8.97
C ARG A 25 1.13 -1.03 9.40
N SER A 26 1.69 -2.22 9.29
CA SER A 26 3.09 -2.49 9.63
C SER A 26 4.05 -1.65 8.79
N TRP A 27 3.78 -1.48 7.49
CA TRP A 27 4.60 -0.66 6.60
C TRP A 27 4.63 0.82 7.02
N MET A 28 3.47 1.39 7.33
CA MET A 28 3.33 2.79 7.76
C MET A 28 3.99 3.03 9.13
N ALA A 29 3.83 2.09 10.07
CA ALA A 29 4.47 2.14 11.37
C ALA A 29 6.01 2.04 11.29
N ALA A 30 6.53 1.29 10.32
CA ALA A 30 7.96 1.11 10.10
C ALA A 30 8.66 2.30 9.41
N GLN A 31 7.93 3.36 9.04
CA GLN A 31 8.53 4.58 8.48
C GLN A 31 8.93 5.56 9.60
N PRO A 32 10.03 6.32 9.42
CA PRO A 32 11.01 6.23 8.34
C PRO A 32 11.98 5.04 8.52
N SER A 33 12.49 4.50 7.41
CA SER A 33 13.43 3.37 7.43
C SER A 33 14.80 3.67 8.06
N GLY A 34 15.22 4.94 8.09
CA GLY A 34 16.51 5.37 8.67
C GLY A 34 17.77 4.95 7.90
N VAL A 35 17.64 4.19 6.80
CA VAL A 35 18.77 3.71 6.00
C VAL A 35 19.44 4.86 5.24
N GLU A 36 20.75 5.03 5.44
CA GLU A 36 21.56 6.04 4.75
C GLU A 36 21.51 5.86 3.23
N GLY A 37 21.34 6.97 2.49
CA GLY A 37 21.24 6.97 1.02
C GLY A 37 19.91 6.45 0.45
N ARG A 38 19.00 5.91 1.26
CA ARG A 38 17.67 5.46 0.82
C ARG A 38 16.64 6.58 0.90
N ARG A 39 15.75 6.66 -0.10
CA ARG A 39 14.57 7.57 -0.06
C ARG A 39 13.71 7.24 1.16
N GLN A 40 13.38 8.26 1.95
CA GLN A 40 12.59 8.10 3.18
C GLN A 40 11.13 8.49 2.93
N MET A 41 10.22 7.69 3.47
CA MET A 41 8.83 8.08 3.65
C MET A 41 8.68 8.64 5.08
N PRO A 42 7.95 9.76 5.27
CA PRO A 42 7.71 10.32 6.61
C PRO A 42 6.86 9.40 7.49
N GLN A 43 6.98 9.56 8.82
CA GLN A 43 6.00 9.04 9.76
C GLN A 43 4.84 10.04 9.87
N PHE A 44 3.65 9.61 9.46
CA PHE A 44 2.45 10.46 9.45
C PHE A 44 1.66 10.41 10.76
N ASN A 45 1.97 9.44 11.65
CA ASN A 45 1.24 9.20 12.91
C ASN A 45 -0.27 9.04 12.70
N LEU A 46 -0.64 8.31 11.63
CA LEU A 46 -2.03 8.02 11.33
C LEU A 46 -2.65 7.15 12.42
N THR A 47 -3.93 7.38 12.68
CA THR A 47 -4.76 6.51 13.51
C THR A 47 -5.06 5.19 12.81
N ASP A 48 -5.48 4.20 13.58
CA ASP A 48 -5.87 2.89 13.04
C ASP A 48 -7.03 2.99 12.03
N GLU A 49 -7.93 3.95 12.25
CA GLU A 49 -9.07 4.25 11.37
C GLU A 49 -8.59 4.83 10.03
N GLU A 50 -7.71 5.84 10.05
CA GLU A 50 -7.14 6.42 8.83
C GLU A 50 -6.33 5.41 8.00
N ILE A 51 -5.64 4.47 8.67
CA ILE A 51 -4.93 3.37 7.98
C ILE A 51 -5.90 2.41 7.30
N ASN A 52 -7.02 2.09 7.96
CA ASN A 52 -8.05 1.23 7.39
C ASN A 52 -8.75 1.91 6.19
N ASP A 53 -9.06 3.20 6.31
CA ASP A 53 -9.65 3.99 5.21
C ASP A 53 -8.71 4.06 4.00
N LEU A 54 -7.40 4.22 4.24
CA LEU A 54 -6.39 4.18 3.19
C LEU A 54 -6.32 2.81 2.51
N ALA A 55 -6.40 1.72 3.29
CA ALA A 55 -6.44 0.36 2.75
C ALA A 55 -7.68 0.16 1.86
N ASP A 56 -8.85 0.62 2.30
CA ASP A 56 -10.09 0.52 1.55
C ASP A 56 -10.05 1.35 0.26
N PHE A 57 -9.44 2.53 0.29
CA PHE A 57 -9.19 3.35 -0.90
C PHE A 57 -8.28 2.64 -1.92
N LEU A 58 -7.20 1.99 -1.45
CA LEU A 58 -6.26 1.25 -2.31
C LEU A 58 -6.90 -0.02 -2.87
N GLU A 59 -7.70 -0.73 -2.08
CA GLU A 59 -8.50 -1.86 -2.54
C GLU A 59 -9.46 -1.44 -3.65
N TRP A 60 -10.21 -0.35 -3.45
CA TRP A 60 -11.12 0.18 -4.47
C TRP A 60 -10.38 0.58 -5.75
N THR A 61 -9.25 1.27 -5.62
CA THR A 61 -8.42 1.70 -6.75
C THR A 61 -7.94 0.52 -7.59
N SER A 62 -7.58 -0.61 -6.95
CA SER A 62 -7.14 -1.82 -7.65
C SER A 62 -8.20 -2.48 -8.53
N LYS A 63 -9.49 -2.16 -8.31
CA LYS A 63 -10.63 -2.70 -9.05
C LYS A 63 -11.05 -1.83 -10.25
N ILE A 64 -10.43 -0.66 -10.44
CA ILE A 64 -10.72 0.23 -11.56
C ILE A 64 -10.29 -0.43 -12.86
N LYS A 65 -11.17 -0.44 -13.87
CA LYS A 65 -10.86 -0.97 -15.20
C LYS A 65 -9.97 0.00 -15.99
N THR A 66 -8.68 -0.03 -15.71
CA THR A 66 -7.61 0.83 -16.26
C THR A 66 -7.07 0.35 -17.61
N GLN A 67 -7.88 -0.34 -18.44
CA GLN A 67 -7.46 -0.87 -19.75
C GLN A 67 -6.20 -1.76 -19.71
N ASN A 68 -6.15 -2.68 -18.74
CA ASN A 68 -5.01 -3.60 -18.50
C ASN A 68 -3.68 -2.89 -18.18
N TRP A 69 -3.75 -1.68 -17.65
CA TRP A 69 -2.62 -0.99 -17.06
C TRP A 69 -2.58 -1.25 -15.53
N PRO A 70 -1.42 -1.48 -14.90
CA PRO A 70 -0.06 -1.53 -15.47
C PRO A 70 0.23 -2.84 -16.24
N PRO A 71 1.27 -2.86 -17.10
CA PRO A 71 1.62 -4.04 -17.89
C PRO A 71 2.13 -5.23 -17.06
N ASN A 72 2.48 -5.03 -15.78
CA ASN A 72 2.92 -6.09 -14.87
C ASN A 72 2.67 -5.73 -13.38
N GLU A 73 2.95 -6.67 -12.47
CA GLU A 73 2.73 -6.53 -11.02
C GLU A 73 3.74 -5.61 -10.29
N ALA A 74 4.82 -5.20 -10.95
CA ALA A 74 5.81 -4.29 -10.36
C ALA A 74 5.33 -2.83 -10.35
N GLY A 75 4.26 -2.52 -11.11
CA GLY A 75 3.78 -1.15 -11.34
C GLY A 75 4.43 -0.55 -12.58
#